data_AF-A0A9E5G0R9-F1
#
_entry.id   AF-A0A9E5G0R9-F1
#
_cell.length_a   1.000
_cell.length_b   1.000
_cell.length_c   1.000
_cell.angle_alpha   90.00
_cell.angle_beta   90.00
_cell.angle_gamma   90.00
#
_symmetry.space_group_name_H-M   'P 1'
#
loop_
_entity.id
_entity.type
_entity.pdbx_description
1 polymer ?
#
loop_
_entity_poly.entity_id
_entity_poly.type
_entity_poly.pdbx_seq_one_letter_code
_entity_poly.pdbx_strand_id
1 'polypeptide(L)'
;MADAVHMLRSSHGLILAVLGLLIVATVMVNSASLSLSGAHPTTTDGIFLGKHTWFAVGAFVALIVGSLVPVDRLGATGARWWTTPVTWVAAAIFVSLALVHVPGIGREVNGARRWISIGPIGLQPSEIAKWGVPIIVAWYAVRQQARLRTFKWGFAIPLGAVSVLCGLIALEDLGTAVLIEVVSVALLLAAGARWAFVAALAPVGLLAFVALIVTSPYRINRIAAFLNPYKDPQGIGYHIIQSMEAISGGGLAGRGLGNLSLIHI
;
A
#
# COMPACT_ATOMS: atom_id res chain seq x y z
N MET A 1 -33.22 -14.72 -9.86
CA MET A 1 -32.45 -15.99 -9.69
C MET A 1 -31.26 -16.09 -10.64
N ALA A 2 -31.36 -15.65 -11.90
CA ALA A 2 -30.22 -15.65 -12.84
C ALA A 2 -29.06 -14.73 -12.41
N ASP A 3 -29.34 -13.55 -11.84
CA ASP A 3 -28.30 -12.59 -11.42
C ASP A 3 -27.45 -13.09 -10.25
N ALA A 4 -28.05 -13.85 -9.32
CA ALA A 4 -27.34 -14.42 -8.18
C ALA A 4 -26.33 -15.51 -8.62
N VAL A 5 -26.70 -16.33 -9.61
CA VAL A 5 -25.82 -17.35 -10.20
C VAL A 5 -24.67 -16.71 -10.98
N HIS A 6 -24.92 -15.60 -11.68
CA HIS A 6 -23.89 -14.85 -12.39
C HIS A 6 -22.92 -14.11 -11.45
N MET A 7 -23.42 -13.49 -10.38
CA MET A 7 -22.57 -12.87 -9.33
C MET A 7 -21.68 -13.90 -8.63
N LEU A 8 -22.21 -15.08 -8.30
CA LEU A 8 -21.42 -16.20 -7.76
C LEU A 8 -20.30 -16.58 -8.72
N ARG A 9 -20.57 -16.69 -10.03
CA ARG A 9 -19.56 -17.13 -11.00
C ARG A 9 -18.38 -16.17 -11.15
N SER A 10 -18.62 -14.86 -11.09
CA SER A 10 -17.54 -13.85 -11.17
C SER A 10 -16.77 -13.71 -9.85
N SER A 11 -17.43 -13.81 -8.70
CA SER A 11 -16.77 -13.70 -7.39
C SER A 11 -15.87 -14.91 -7.11
N HIS A 12 -16.28 -16.12 -7.50
CA HIS A 12 -15.44 -17.31 -7.39
C HIS A 12 -14.16 -17.20 -8.22
N GLY A 13 -14.23 -16.63 -9.42
CA GLY A 13 -13.04 -16.40 -10.26
C GLY A 13 -12.03 -15.47 -9.60
N LEU A 14 -12.49 -14.39 -8.97
CA LEU A 14 -11.63 -13.46 -8.23
C LEU A 14 -11.00 -14.14 -7.01
N ILE A 15 -11.78 -14.89 -6.23
CA ILE A 15 -11.28 -15.61 -5.05
C ILE A 15 -10.21 -16.63 -5.46
N LEU A 16 -10.45 -17.42 -6.50
CA LEU A 16 -9.48 -18.39 -7.00
C LEU A 16 -8.19 -17.72 -7.51
N ALA A 17 -8.31 -16.58 -8.19
CA ALA A 17 -7.14 -15.81 -8.62
C ALA A 17 -6.33 -15.28 -7.43
N VAL A 18 -7.00 -14.72 -6.41
CA VAL A 18 -6.35 -14.23 -5.18
C VAL A 18 -5.65 -15.37 -4.43
N LEU A 19 -6.31 -16.53 -4.30
CA LEU A 19 -5.72 -17.72 -3.66
C LEU A 19 -4.54 -18.26 -4.45
N GLY A 20 -4.64 -18.32 -5.78
CA GLY A 20 -3.54 -18.73 -6.64
C GLY A 20 -2.33 -17.82 -6.49
N LEU A 21 -2.54 -16.50 -6.50
CA LEU A 21 -1.48 -15.52 -6.28
C LEU A 21 -0.87 -15.62 -4.88
N LEU A 22 -1.68 -15.85 -3.83
CA LEU A 22 -1.20 -16.00 -2.46
C LEU A 22 -0.35 -17.26 -2.28
N ILE A 23 -0.74 -18.37 -2.91
CA ILE A 23 0.05 -19.61 -2.92
C ILE A 23 1.38 -19.37 -3.63
N VAL A 24 1.35 -18.83 -4.85
CA VAL A 24 2.57 -18.55 -5.63
C VAL A 24 3.50 -17.61 -4.86
N ALA A 25 2.96 -16.54 -4.26
CA ALA A 25 3.74 -15.59 -3.46
C ALA A 25 4.39 -16.25 -2.24
N THR A 26 3.63 -17.08 -1.49
CA THR A 26 4.16 -17.76 -0.30
C THR A 26 5.26 -18.75 -0.68
N VAL A 27 5.09 -19.50 -1.78
CA VAL A 27 6.10 -20.40 -2.32
C VAL A 27 7.36 -19.64 -2.73
N MET A 28 7.22 -18.52 -3.43
CA MET A 28 8.36 -17.70 -3.87
C MET A 28 9.12 -17.06 -2.72
N VAL A 29 8.42 -16.50 -1.72
CA VAL A 29 9.06 -15.87 -0.55
C VAL A 29 9.80 -16.90 0.30
N ASN A 30 9.18 -18.05 0.55
CA ASN A 30 9.85 -19.14 1.26
C ASN A 30 11.05 -19.63 0.45
N SER A 31 10.93 -19.78 -0.88
CA SER A 31 12.04 -20.18 -1.75
C SER A 31 13.21 -19.19 -1.75
N ALA A 32 12.95 -17.89 -1.72
CA ALA A 32 13.99 -16.86 -1.64
C ALA A 32 14.65 -16.80 -0.25
N SER A 33 13.93 -17.26 0.79
CA SER A 33 14.42 -17.31 2.17
C SER A 33 15.19 -18.61 2.49
N LEU A 34 15.20 -19.60 1.57
CA LEU A 34 15.96 -20.84 1.73
C LEU A 34 17.46 -20.54 1.61
N SER A 35 18.16 -20.52 2.74
CA SER A 35 19.62 -20.63 2.75
C SER A 35 20.02 -22.09 2.82
N LEU A 36 20.24 -22.71 1.64
CA LEU A 36 20.68 -24.10 1.51
C LEU A 36 22.14 -24.32 1.93
N SER A 37 22.93 -23.26 2.18
CA SER A 37 24.37 -23.36 2.50
C SER A 37 24.85 -22.36 3.56
N GLY A 38 24.09 -22.18 4.64
CA GLY A 38 24.46 -21.32 5.79
C GLY A 38 24.48 -22.05 7.14
N ALA A 39 25.01 -21.39 8.18
CA ALA A 39 25.18 -21.92 9.55
C ALA A 39 23.86 -22.34 10.26
N HIS A 40 22.71 -21.97 9.71
CA HIS A 40 21.39 -22.42 10.13
C HIS A 40 20.64 -22.99 8.91
N PRO A 41 20.76 -24.29 8.62
CA PRO A 41 19.99 -24.92 7.55
C PRO A 41 18.50 -24.72 7.83
N THR A 42 17.75 -24.31 6.83
CA THR A 42 16.30 -24.12 6.94
C THR A 42 15.60 -25.47 7.15
N THR A 43 15.23 -25.76 8.39
CA THR A 43 14.39 -26.91 8.75
C THR A 43 12.97 -26.73 8.21
N THR A 44 12.27 -27.82 7.90
CA THR A 44 10.82 -27.81 7.56
C THR A 44 10.01 -27.01 8.58
N ASP A 45 10.34 -27.11 9.86
CA ASP A 45 9.70 -26.34 10.93
C ASP A 45 9.91 -24.82 10.77
N GLY A 46 11.08 -24.38 10.29
CA GLY A 46 11.35 -22.95 10.02
C GLY A 46 10.55 -22.38 8.85
N ILE A 47 10.11 -23.24 7.92
CA ILE A 47 9.25 -22.86 6.79
C ILE A 47 7.78 -22.78 7.24
N PHE A 48 7.30 -23.79 7.98
CA PHE A 48 5.90 -23.84 8.43
C PHE A 48 5.59 -22.93 9.62
N LEU A 49 6.51 -22.78 10.58
CA LEU A 49 6.38 -21.85 11.73
C LEU A 49 6.99 -20.47 11.45
N GLY A 50 7.50 -20.25 10.24
CA GLY A 50 8.07 -18.98 9.83
C GLY A 50 7.04 -17.84 9.83
N LYS A 51 7.51 -16.62 10.11
CA LYS A 51 6.70 -15.39 10.08
C LYS A 51 5.87 -15.23 8.79
N HIS A 52 6.41 -15.66 7.64
CA HIS A 52 5.77 -15.53 6.33
C HIS A 52 4.51 -16.39 6.19
N THR A 53 4.55 -17.62 6.71
CA THR A 53 3.40 -18.54 6.71
C THR A 53 2.29 -18.02 7.61
N TRP A 54 2.64 -17.47 8.78
CA TRP A 54 1.66 -16.83 9.67
C TRP A 54 1.03 -15.56 9.08
N PHE A 55 1.80 -14.74 8.34
CA PHE A 55 1.22 -13.62 7.59
C PHE A 55 0.29 -14.07 6.47
N ALA A 56 0.59 -15.18 5.79
CA ALA A 56 -0.30 -15.75 4.77
C ALA A 56 -1.61 -16.26 5.38
N VAL A 57 -1.55 -16.96 6.53
CA VAL A 57 -2.75 -17.37 7.29
C VAL A 57 -3.54 -16.14 7.73
N GLY A 58 -2.88 -15.12 8.27
CA GLY A 58 -3.53 -13.86 8.66
C GLY A 58 -4.23 -13.17 7.48
N ALA A 59 -3.60 -13.14 6.30
CA ALA A 59 -4.20 -12.60 5.08
C ALA A 59 -5.43 -13.39 4.64
N PHE A 60 -5.40 -14.73 4.74
CA PHE A 60 -6.53 -15.58 4.42
C PHE A 60 -7.72 -15.36 5.39
N VAL A 61 -7.44 -15.23 6.69
CA VAL A 61 -8.46 -14.88 7.69
C VAL A 61 -9.04 -13.49 7.40
N ALA A 62 -8.19 -12.51 7.08
CA ALA A 62 -8.63 -11.16 6.74
C ALA A 62 -9.52 -11.13 5.48
N LEU A 63 -9.25 -11.98 4.49
CA LEU A 63 -10.09 -12.15 3.31
C LEU A 63 -11.48 -12.68 3.69
N ILE A 64 -11.55 -13.72 4.54
CA ILE A 64 -12.82 -14.27 5.01
C ILE A 64 -13.60 -13.21 5.79
N VAL A 65 -12.98 -12.58 6.79
CA VAL A 65 -13.63 -11.54 7.61
C VAL A 65 -14.10 -10.38 6.73
N GLY A 66 -13.27 -9.92 5.79
CA GLY A 66 -13.61 -8.87 4.83
C GLY A 66 -14.81 -9.24 3.95
N SER A 67 -14.92 -10.51 3.54
CA SER A 67 -16.05 -11.00 2.74
C SER A 67 -17.39 -10.99 3.49
N LEU A 68 -17.33 -11.01 4.83
CA LEU A 68 -18.52 -11.01 5.68
C LEU A 68 -19.00 -9.58 6.02
N VAL A 69 -18.25 -8.54 5.64
CA VAL A 69 -18.61 -7.14 5.93
C VAL A 69 -19.75 -6.71 4.98
N PRO A 70 -20.95 -6.37 5.51
CA PRO A 70 -22.05 -5.91 4.68
C PRO A 70 -21.77 -4.50 4.15
N VAL A 71 -21.35 -4.42 2.89
CA VAL A 71 -20.98 -3.17 2.20
C VAL A 71 -22.15 -2.18 2.16
N ASP A 72 -23.38 -2.69 2.06
CA ASP A 72 -24.60 -1.88 2.00
C ASP A 72 -24.81 -1.03 3.27
N ARG A 73 -24.35 -1.52 4.43
CA ARG A 73 -24.44 -0.78 5.70
C ARG A 73 -23.41 0.35 5.79
N LEU A 74 -22.29 0.24 5.07
CA LEU A 74 -21.30 1.31 4.99
C LEU A 74 -21.82 2.49 4.15
N GLY A 75 -22.58 2.20 3.09
CA GLY A 75 -23.18 3.20 2.19
C GLY A 75 -24.46 3.87 2.71
N ALA A 76 -25.01 3.45 3.86
CA ALA A 76 -26.28 3.96 4.36
C ALA A 76 -26.24 5.49 4.61
N THR A 77 -26.93 6.22 3.75
CA THR A 77 -26.98 7.70 3.69
C THR A 77 -27.89 8.32 4.74
N GLY A 78 -28.74 7.54 5.41
CA GLY A 78 -29.69 8.03 6.42
C GLY A 78 -29.08 8.35 7.80
N ALA A 79 -27.89 7.83 8.11
CA ALA A 79 -27.22 8.05 9.40
C ALA A 79 -26.43 9.38 9.41
N ARG A 80 -26.45 10.11 10.54
CA ARG A 80 -25.63 11.33 10.74
C ARG A 80 -24.14 10.99 10.48
N TRP A 81 -23.36 11.93 9.96
CA TRP A 81 -21.99 11.60 9.49
C TRP A 81 -21.10 10.97 10.56
N TRP A 82 -21.11 11.50 11.77
CA TRP A 82 -20.37 10.97 12.93
C TRP A 82 -20.88 9.65 13.50
N THR A 83 -22.07 9.16 13.12
CA THR A 83 -22.57 7.85 13.57
C THR A 83 -22.20 6.71 12.62
N THR A 84 -21.49 7.00 11.52
CA THR A 84 -21.10 5.95 10.58
C THR A 84 -19.77 5.30 10.97
N PRO A 85 -19.65 3.96 10.88
CA PRO A 85 -18.40 3.25 11.16
C PRO A 85 -17.21 3.78 10.35
N VAL A 86 -17.45 4.25 9.12
CA VAL A 86 -16.40 4.80 8.24
C VAL A 86 -15.74 6.04 8.83
N THR A 87 -16.47 6.91 9.53
CA THR A 87 -15.87 8.08 10.18
C THR A 87 -14.97 7.72 11.35
N TRP A 88 -15.29 6.67 12.09
CA TRP A 88 -14.43 6.15 13.16
C TRP A 88 -13.17 5.49 12.61
N VAL A 89 -13.28 4.77 11.49
CA VAL A 89 -12.11 4.24 10.77
C VAL A 89 -11.22 5.37 10.25
N ALA A 90 -11.81 6.42 9.67
CA ALA A 90 -11.07 7.61 9.24
C ALA A 90 -10.34 8.29 10.40
N ALA A 91 -11.02 8.47 11.54
CA ALA A 91 -10.42 9.03 12.74
C ALA A 91 -9.28 8.14 13.26
N ALA A 92 -9.47 6.82 13.30
CA ALA A 92 -8.43 5.88 13.73
C ALA A 92 -7.20 5.91 12.80
N ILE A 93 -7.39 6.03 11.49
CA ILE A 93 -6.29 6.18 10.52
C ILE A 93 -5.56 7.50 10.75
N PHE A 94 -6.29 8.61 10.88
CA PHE A 94 -5.70 9.92 11.12
C PHE A 94 -4.90 9.95 12.42
N VAL A 95 -5.48 9.43 13.51
CA VAL A 95 -4.84 9.36 14.83
C VAL A 95 -3.62 8.44 14.78
N SER A 96 -3.72 7.25 14.19
CA SER A 96 -2.57 6.33 14.11
C SER A 96 -1.41 6.89 13.29
N LEU A 97 -1.68 7.59 12.18
CA LEU A 97 -0.65 8.30 11.41
C LEU A 97 -0.01 9.42 12.23
N ALA A 98 -0.81 10.24 12.93
CA ALA A 98 -0.28 11.29 13.80
C ALA A 98 0.57 10.72 14.94
N LEU A 99 0.17 9.57 15.50
CA LEU A 99 0.85 8.92 16.63
C LEU A 99 2.26 8.44 16.28
N VAL A 100 2.53 8.08 15.02
CA VAL A 100 3.89 7.67 14.55
C VAL A 100 4.88 8.81 14.73
N HIS A 101 4.44 10.04 14.52
CA HIS A 101 5.29 11.23 14.60
C HIS A 101 5.54 11.70 16.03
N VAL A 102 4.85 11.11 17.03
CA VAL A 102 5.07 11.44 18.44
C VAL A 102 6.39 10.81 18.92
N PRO A 103 7.35 11.61 19.41
CA PRO A 103 8.60 11.10 19.95
C PRO A 103 8.34 10.17 21.14
N GLY A 104 8.89 8.95 21.08
CA GLY A 104 8.70 7.90 22.10
C GLY A 104 7.80 6.74 21.67
N ILE A 105 6.98 6.90 20.61
CA ILE A 105 6.10 5.84 20.10
C ILE A 105 6.60 5.25 18.77
N GLY A 106 7.02 6.12 17.84
CA GLY A 106 7.56 5.71 16.55
C GLY A 106 8.99 5.17 16.64
N ARG A 107 9.22 3.98 16.08
CA ARG A 107 10.57 3.42 15.88
C ARG A 107 11.15 3.90 14.56
N GLU A 108 12.38 4.39 14.61
CA GLU A 108 13.15 4.78 13.43
C GLU A 108 13.83 3.55 12.82
N VAL A 109 13.55 3.30 11.53
CA VAL A 109 14.17 2.22 10.76
C VAL A 109 14.61 2.83 9.42
N ASN A 110 15.89 2.66 9.07
CA ASN A 110 16.48 3.21 7.83
C ASN A 110 16.30 4.74 7.68
N GLY A 111 16.42 5.49 8.79
CA GLY A 111 16.34 6.96 8.80
C GLY A 111 14.92 7.54 8.67
N ALA A 112 13.87 6.72 8.83
CA ALA A 112 12.49 7.17 8.86
C ALA A 112 11.72 6.52 10.03
N ARG A 113 10.94 7.32 10.76
CA ARG A 113 10.03 6.85 11.81
C ARG A 113 8.73 6.40 11.16
N ARG A 114 8.58 5.10 10.93
CA ARG A 114 7.44 4.52 10.19
C ARG A 114 6.68 3.43 10.94
N TRP A 115 7.29 2.91 12.00
CA TRP A 115 6.82 1.68 12.65
C TRP A 115 6.37 1.98 14.07
N ILE A 116 5.12 1.64 14.39
CA ILE A 116 4.66 1.53 15.77
C ILE A 116 4.92 0.09 16.19
N SER A 117 5.84 -0.11 17.13
CA SER A 117 6.10 -1.44 17.69
C SER A 117 5.12 -1.74 18.81
N ILE A 118 4.24 -2.72 18.59
CA ILE A 118 3.34 -3.26 19.60
C ILE A 118 3.88 -4.65 19.96
N GLY A 119 4.79 -4.72 20.94
CA GLY A 119 5.49 -5.94 21.30
C GLY A 119 6.35 -6.49 20.13
N PRO A 120 6.18 -7.77 19.71
CA PRO A 120 6.95 -8.35 18.60
C PRO A 120 6.44 -7.93 17.21
N ILE A 121 5.28 -7.26 17.13
CA ILE A 121 4.65 -6.89 15.87
C ILE A 121 4.96 -5.41 15.57
N GLY A 122 5.53 -5.17 14.40
CA GLY A 122 5.60 -3.82 13.83
C GLY A 122 4.34 -3.54 13.04
N LEU A 123 3.65 -2.44 13.35
CA LEU A 123 2.52 -1.94 12.57
C LEU A 123 2.95 -0.65 11.87
N GLN A 124 2.70 -0.57 10.57
CA GLN A 124 2.96 0.62 9.77
C GLN A 124 1.61 1.29 9.45
N PRO A 125 1.29 2.44 10.05
CA PRO A 125 -0.02 3.09 9.86
C PRO A 125 -0.31 3.49 8.41
N SER A 126 0.72 3.77 7.60
CA SER A 126 0.56 4.04 6.17
C SER A 126 0.03 2.83 5.38
N GLU A 127 0.25 1.59 5.86
CA GLU A 127 -0.36 0.39 5.28
C GLU A 127 -1.88 0.38 5.48
N ILE A 128 -2.34 0.75 6.67
CA ILE A 128 -3.78 0.86 6.96
C ILE A 128 -4.40 1.99 6.14
N ALA A 129 -3.68 3.12 6.01
CA ALA A 129 -4.13 4.25 5.22
C ALA A 129 -4.34 3.89 3.73
N LYS A 130 -3.49 3.04 3.13
CA LYS A 130 -3.65 2.59 1.74
C LYS A 130 -4.99 1.94 1.46
N TRP A 131 -5.53 1.19 2.43
CA TRP A 131 -6.81 0.52 2.27
C TRP A 131 -7.97 1.38 2.73
N GLY A 132 -7.80 2.12 3.85
CA GLY A 132 -8.89 2.88 4.43
C GLY A 132 -9.22 4.18 3.71
N VAL A 133 -8.21 4.92 3.20
CA VAL A 133 -8.45 6.20 2.51
C VAL A 133 -9.33 6.04 1.27
N PRO A 134 -9.08 5.07 0.37
CA PRO A 134 -9.99 4.81 -0.76
C PRO A 134 -11.44 4.55 -0.34
N ILE A 135 -11.64 3.78 0.75
CA ILE A 135 -12.98 3.49 1.28
C ILE A 135 -13.65 4.78 1.79
N ILE A 136 -12.91 5.64 2.48
CA ILE A 136 -13.41 6.92 3.00
C ILE A 136 -13.77 7.86 1.85
N VAL A 137 -12.95 7.94 0.81
CA VAL A 137 -13.19 8.75 -0.38
C VAL A 137 -14.43 8.25 -1.13
N ALA A 138 -14.56 6.93 -1.32
CA ALA A 138 -15.73 6.34 -1.95
C ALA A 138 -17.02 6.62 -1.15
N TRP A 139 -16.96 6.44 0.17
CA TRP A 139 -18.08 6.75 1.07
C TRP A 139 -18.48 8.23 1.02
N TYR A 140 -17.50 9.14 1.02
CA TYR A 140 -17.72 10.57 0.89
C TYR A 140 -18.39 10.89 -0.45
N ALA A 141 -17.92 10.27 -1.54
CA ALA A 141 -18.45 10.49 -2.88
C ALA A 141 -19.91 10.06 -2.99
N VAL A 142 -20.29 8.91 -2.43
CA VAL A 142 -21.70 8.46 -2.38
C VAL A 142 -22.58 9.46 -1.62
N ARG A 143 -22.11 9.98 -0.49
CA ARG A 143 -22.89 10.94 0.33
C ARG A 143 -23.01 12.32 -0.30
N GLN A 144 -21.98 12.77 -0.99
CA GLN A 144 -21.94 14.08 -1.62
C GLN A 144 -22.26 14.02 -3.11
N GLN A 145 -22.85 12.92 -3.60
CA GLN A 145 -23.06 12.68 -5.02
C GLN A 145 -23.77 13.84 -5.75
N ALA A 146 -24.78 14.44 -5.13
CA ALA A 146 -25.49 15.61 -5.67
C ALA A 146 -24.61 16.87 -5.80
N ARG A 147 -23.54 16.97 -5.01
CA ARG A 147 -22.63 18.13 -4.92
C ARG A 147 -21.24 17.85 -5.50
N LEU A 148 -20.95 16.63 -5.96
CA LEU A 148 -19.66 16.23 -6.53
C LEU A 148 -19.24 17.07 -7.76
N ARG A 149 -20.19 17.66 -8.47
CA ARG A 149 -19.90 18.56 -9.60
C ARG A 149 -19.50 19.97 -9.20
N THR A 150 -19.54 20.31 -7.92
CA THR A 150 -19.06 21.60 -7.38
C THR A 150 -17.59 21.50 -6.97
N PHE A 151 -16.82 22.56 -7.17
CA PHE A 151 -15.38 22.56 -6.83
C PHE A 151 -15.15 22.28 -5.35
N LYS A 152 -15.90 22.95 -4.47
CA LYS A 152 -15.73 22.84 -3.00
C LYS A 152 -15.98 21.42 -2.49
N TRP A 153 -17.14 20.84 -2.83
CA TRP A 153 -17.56 19.55 -2.27
C TRP A 153 -17.05 18.36 -3.09
N GLY A 154 -16.87 18.52 -4.40
CA GLY A 154 -16.37 17.45 -5.27
C GLY A 154 -14.86 17.27 -5.20
N PHE A 155 -14.13 18.31 -4.82
CA PHE A 155 -12.68 18.31 -5.02
C PHE A 155 -11.93 18.94 -3.84
N ALA A 156 -12.16 20.22 -3.51
CA ALA A 156 -11.34 20.92 -2.52
C ALA A 156 -11.38 20.30 -1.11
N ILE A 157 -12.56 19.95 -0.61
CA ILE A 157 -12.70 19.32 0.72
C ILE A 157 -12.11 17.90 0.75
N PRO A 158 -12.55 16.94 -0.11
CA PRO A 158 -12.06 15.57 -0.03
C PRO A 158 -10.57 15.48 -0.35
N LEU A 159 -10.08 16.17 -1.39
CA LEU A 159 -8.65 16.17 -1.69
C LEU A 159 -7.85 16.93 -0.65
N GLY A 160 -8.31 18.08 -0.15
CA GLY A 160 -7.60 18.75 0.94
C GLY A 160 -7.38 17.85 2.15
N ALA A 161 -8.40 17.07 2.54
CA ALA A 161 -8.27 16.11 3.64
C ALA A 161 -7.29 14.96 3.31
N VAL A 162 -7.36 14.41 2.10
CA VAL A 162 -6.44 13.35 1.64
C VAL A 162 -5.01 13.89 1.52
N SER A 163 -4.81 15.07 0.93
CA SER A 163 -3.48 15.67 0.75
C SER A 163 -2.81 15.98 2.09
N VAL A 164 -3.56 16.35 3.14
CA VAL A 164 -3.02 16.50 4.50
C VAL A 164 -2.52 15.16 5.05
N LEU A 165 -3.31 14.09 4.88
CA LEU A 165 -2.91 12.73 5.24
C LEU A 165 -1.69 12.27 4.45
N CYS A 166 -1.70 12.48 3.14
CA CYS A 166 -0.58 12.19 2.24
C CYS A 166 0.67 13.01 2.61
N GLY A 167 0.53 14.24 3.10
CA GLY A 167 1.64 15.04 3.61
C GLY A 167 2.33 14.38 4.80
N LEU A 168 1.56 13.89 5.79
CA LEU A 168 2.08 13.13 6.93
C LEU A 168 2.77 11.83 6.48
N ILE A 169 2.12 11.09 5.57
CA ILE A 169 2.67 9.85 5.02
C ILE A 169 3.93 10.13 4.20
N ALA A 170 3.98 11.24 3.46
CA ALA A 170 5.09 11.59 2.59
C ALA A 170 6.37 11.91 3.38
N LEU A 171 6.28 12.27 4.66
CA LEU A 171 7.46 12.38 5.54
C LEU A 171 8.15 11.03 5.70
N GLU A 172 7.34 9.97 5.78
CA GLU A 172 7.77 8.60 5.93
C GLU A 172 8.10 7.99 4.57
N ASP A 173 7.09 7.80 3.74
CA ASP A 173 7.13 7.10 2.46
C ASP A 173 6.38 7.90 1.38
N LEU A 174 7.15 8.60 0.56
CA LEU A 174 6.65 9.36 -0.58
C LEU A 174 5.87 8.49 -1.57
N GLY A 175 6.28 7.24 -1.79
CA GLY A 175 5.63 6.35 -2.75
C GLY A 175 4.21 6.00 -2.31
N THR A 176 4.04 5.69 -1.03
CA THR A 176 2.72 5.41 -0.46
C THR A 176 1.80 6.64 -0.48
N ALA A 177 2.33 7.83 -0.19
CA ALA A 177 1.54 9.07 -0.28
C ALA A 177 1.04 9.33 -1.70
N VAL A 178 1.91 9.23 -2.70
CA VAL A 178 1.54 9.43 -4.11
C VAL A 178 0.50 8.40 -4.56
N LEU A 179 0.66 7.14 -4.18
CA LEU A 179 -0.29 6.08 -4.51
C LEU A 179 -1.70 6.43 -3.98
N ILE A 180 -1.80 6.81 -2.70
CA ILE A 180 -3.08 7.15 -2.07
C ILE A 180 -3.72 8.37 -2.74
N GLU A 181 -2.92 9.39 -3.06
CA GLU A 181 -3.40 10.59 -3.74
C GLU A 181 -3.98 10.26 -5.13
N VAL A 182 -3.24 9.51 -5.94
CA VAL A 182 -3.65 9.12 -7.29
C VAL A 182 -4.91 8.27 -7.27
N VAL A 183 -4.99 7.28 -6.37
CA VAL A 183 -6.20 6.45 -6.20
C VAL A 183 -7.40 7.30 -5.76
N SER A 184 -7.19 8.25 -4.87
CA SER A 184 -8.26 9.13 -4.39
C SER A 184 -8.80 10.05 -5.50
N VAL A 185 -7.90 10.62 -6.31
CA VAL A 185 -8.30 11.41 -7.50
C VAL A 185 -9.07 10.54 -8.50
N ALA A 186 -8.57 9.33 -8.79
CA ALA A 186 -9.23 8.40 -9.70
C ALA A 186 -10.63 8.02 -9.23
N LEU A 187 -10.82 7.79 -7.92
CA LEU A 187 -12.13 7.50 -7.34
C LEU A 187 -13.10 8.69 -7.44
N LEU A 188 -12.64 9.91 -7.15
CA LEU A 188 -13.49 11.11 -7.28
C LEU A 188 -13.92 11.33 -8.74
N LEU A 189 -13.01 11.13 -9.69
CA LEU A 189 -13.32 11.17 -11.11
C LEU A 189 -14.34 10.10 -11.52
N ALA A 190 -14.13 8.86 -11.08
CA ALA A 190 -15.06 7.75 -11.33
C ALA A 190 -16.45 8.00 -10.72
N ALA A 191 -16.52 8.70 -9.58
CA ALA A 191 -17.78 9.11 -8.95
C ALA A 191 -18.46 10.30 -9.66
N GLY A 192 -17.84 10.90 -10.67
CA GLY A 192 -18.43 11.97 -11.48
C GLY A 192 -17.93 13.39 -11.16
N ALA A 193 -16.83 13.54 -10.43
CA ALA A 193 -16.14 14.82 -10.31
C ALA A 193 -15.62 15.31 -11.68
N ARG A 194 -15.54 16.62 -11.87
CA ARG A 194 -15.16 17.21 -13.17
C ARG A 194 -13.64 17.17 -13.32
N TRP A 195 -13.16 16.65 -14.45
CA TRP A 195 -11.73 16.65 -14.83
C TRP A 195 -11.07 18.03 -14.77
N ALA A 196 -11.84 19.09 -15.05
CA ALA A 196 -11.37 20.47 -14.94
C ALA A 196 -10.82 20.81 -13.55
N PHE A 197 -11.37 20.23 -12.48
CA PHE A 197 -10.89 20.47 -11.11
C PHE A 197 -9.56 19.78 -10.84
N VAL A 198 -9.36 18.57 -11.39
CA VAL A 198 -8.06 17.88 -11.37
C VAL A 198 -7.02 18.69 -12.10
N ALA A 199 -7.34 19.13 -13.33
CA ALA A 199 -6.43 19.94 -14.13
C ALA A 199 -6.05 21.25 -13.42
N ALA A 200 -6.98 21.87 -12.70
CA ALA A 200 -6.71 23.10 -11.96
C ALA A 200 -5.77 22.90 -10.76
N LEU A 201 -5.82 21.74 -10.09
CA LEU A 201 -5.02 21.46 -8.88
C LEU A 201 -3.75 20.64 -9.15
N ALA A 202 -3.64 20.01 -10.32
CA ALA A 202 -2.46 19.27 -10.73
C ALA A 202 -1.15 20.08 -10.63
N PRO A 203 -1.10 21.38 -11.02
CA PRO A 203 0.11 22.18 -10.86
C PRO A 203 0.52 22.35 -9.39
N VAL A 204 -0.45 22.56 -8.49
CA VAL A 204 -0.18 22.70 -7.05
C VAL A 204 0.35 21.39 -6.47
N GLY A 205 -0.28 20.26 -6.83
CA GLY A 205 0.18 18.93 -6.41
C GLY A 205 1.58 18.61 -6.94
N LEU A 206 1.88 18.95 -8.19
CA LEU A 206 3.19 18.75 -8.79
C LEU A 206 4.26 19.59 -8.09
N LEU A 207 3.98 20.86 -7.79
CA LEU A 207 4.89 21.73 -7.05
C LEU A 207 5.18 21.17 -5.65
N ALA A 208 4.14 20.73 -4.93
CA ALA A 208 4.30 20.10 -3.62
C ALA A 208 5.14 18.82 -3.70
N PHE A 209 4.91 17.98 -4.71
CA PHE A 209 5.69 16.77 -4.94
C PHE A 209 7.17 17.05 -5.23
N VAL A 210 7.46 18.00 -6.11
CA VAL A 210 8.83 18.43 -6.41
C VAL A 210 9.51 19.00 -5.17
N ALA A 211 8.83 19.86 -4.41
CA ALA A 211 9.35 20.41 -3.15
C ALA A 211 9.69 19.30 -2.14
N LEU A 212 8.84 18.28 -2.02
CA LEU A 212 9.09 17.12 -1.15
C LEU A 212 10.29 16.28 -1.60
N ILE A 213 10.59 16.21 -2.89
CA ILE A 213 11.79 15.52 -3.38
C ILE A 213 13.04 16.33 -3.06
N VAL A 214 13.03 17.61 -3.38
CA VAL A 214 14.22 18.47 -3.28
C VAL A 214 14.64 18.74 -1.83
N THR A 215 13.70 18.74 -0.89
CA THR A 215 13.97 18.95 0.54
C THR A 215 14.69 17.78 1.22
N SER A 216 14.77 16.61 0.59
CA SER A 216 15.39 15.42 1.18
C SER A 216 16.58 14.93 0.33
N PRO A 217 17.82 15.08 0.83
CA PRO A 217 19.01 14.57 0.15
C PRO A 217 18.91 13.08 -0.18
N TYR A 218 18.29 12.29 0.71
CA TYR A 218 18.02 10.87 0.50
C TYR A 218 17.19 10.59 -0.75
N ARG A 219 16.15 11.40 -1.02
CA ARG A 219 15.26 11.21 -2.18
C ARG A 219 15.98 11.54 -3.48
N ILE A 220 16.75 12.63 -3.49
CA ILE A 220 17.59 12.99 -4.63
C ILE A 220 18.60 11.88 -4.93
N ASN A 221 19.27 11.36 -3.89
CA ASN A 221 20.24 10.28 -4.05
C ASN A 221 19.61 9.00 -4.59
N ARG A 222 18.36 8.67 -4.20
CA ARG A 222 17.62 7.55 -4.80
C ARG A 222 17.33 7.76 -6.29
N ILE A 223 16.93 8.95 -6.71
CA ILE A 223 16.70 9.26 -8.13
C ILE A 223 18.02 9.19 -8.91
N ALA A 224 19.10 9.73 -8.35
CA ALA A 224 20.42 9.66 -8.95
C ALA A 224 20.94 8.22 -9.08
N ALA A 225 20.74 7.39 -8.05
CA ALA A 225 21.08 5.97 -8.08
C ALA A 225 20.18 5.19 -9.07
N PHE A 226 18.93 5.60 -9.27
CA PHE A 226 18.09 5.01 -10.31
C PHE A 226 18.60 5.31 -11.72
N LEU A 227 19.05 6.55 -11.96
CA LEU A 227 19.62 6.96 -13.25
C LEU A 227 21.01 6.37 -13.51
N ASN A 228 21.82 6.21 -12.47
CA ASN A 228 23.14 5.59 -12.56
C ASN A 228 23.45 4.76 -11.30
N PRO A 229 23.02 3.48 -11.28
CA PRO A 229 23.16 2.62 -10.10
C PRO A 229 24.61 2.21 -9.82
N TYR A 230 25.47 2.25 -10.84
CA TYR A 230 26.89 1.85 -10.73
C TYR A 230 27.76 2.88 -9.98
N LYS A 231 27.25 4.08 -9.68
CA LYS A 231 27.96 5.06 -8.86
C LYS A 231 28.10 4.65 -7.40
N ASP A 232 27.17 3.85 -6.90
CA ASP A 232 27.21 3.29 -5.54
C ASP A 232 26.65 1.86 -5.55
N PRO A 233 27.44 0.87 -6.03
CA PRO A 233 26.97 -0.50 -6.21
C PRO A 233 26.70 -1.25 -4.90
N GLN A 234 27.32 -0.82 -3.80
CA GLN A 234 27.20 -1.47 -2.49
C GLN A 234 26.19 -0.77 -1.57
N GLY A 235 25.85 0.49 -1.84
CA GLY A 235 24.85 1.25 -1.09
C GLY A 235 23.51 1.33 -1.82
N ILE A 236 23.12 2.52 -2.25
CA ILE A 236 21.76 2.79 -2.76
C ILE A 236 21.49 2.06 -4.08
N GLY A 237 22.52 1.86 -4.91
CA GLY A 237 22.42 1.20 -6.21
C GLY A 237 22.31 -0.33 -6.14
N TYR A 238 22.70 -0.94 -5.01
CA TYR A 238 22.79 -2.39 -4.83
C TYR A 238 21.51 -3.13 -5.24
N HIS A 239 20.36 -2.71 -4.70
CA HIS A 239 19.08 -3.36 -4.98
C HIS A 239 18.65 -3.24 -6.45
N ILE A 240 19.04 -2.14 -7.11
CA ILE A 240 18.72 -1.92 -8.53
C ILE A 240 19.56 -2.87 -9.38
N ILE A 241 20.87 -2.94 -9.11
CA ILE A 241 21.79 -3.85 -9.82
C ILE A 241 21.35 -5.30 -9.64
N GLN A 242 21.07 -5.73 -8.41
CA GLN A 242 20.58 -7.10 -8.16
C GLN A 242 19.25 -7.39 -8.87
N SER A 243 18.34 -6.42 -8.95
CA SER A 243 17.08 -6.60 -9.69
C SER A 243 17.33 -6.80 -11.18
N MET A 244 18.26 -6.04 -11.76
CA MET A 244 18.64 -6.16 -13.18
C MET A 244 19.35 -7.49 -13.46
N GLU A 245 20.27 -7.89 -12.59
CA GLU A 245 20.99 -9.17 -12.69
C GLU A 245 20.06 -10.37 -12.54
N ALA A 246 19.09 -10.31 -11.64
CA ALA A 246 18.08 -11.35 -11.47
C ALA A 246 17.24 -11.50 -12.75
N ILE A 247 16.87 -10.39 -13.39
CA ILE A 247 16.13 -10.39 -14.66
C ILE A 247 17.00 -10.94 -15.80
N SER A 248 18.26 -10.48 -15.92
CA SER A 248 19.16 -10.96 -16.99
C SER A 248 19.57 -12.42 -16.80
N GLY A 249 19.66 -12.88 -15.55
CA GLY A 249 20.05 -14.24 -15.23
C GLY A 249 18.92 -15.26 -15.29
N GLY A 250 17.67 -14.84 -15.06
CA GLY A 250 16.54 -15.74 -14.78
C GLY A 250 16.08 -16.62 -15.94
N GLY A 251 16.15 -16.16 -17.19
CA GLY A 251 15.56 -16.86 -18.35
C GLY A 251 14.03 -17.01 -18.26
N LEU A 252 13.37 -17.51 -19.32
CA LEU A 252 11.90 -17.66 -19.36
C LEU A 252 11.35 -18.74 -18.42
N ALA A 253 12.16 -19.76 -18.10
CA ALA A 253 11.77 -20.88 -17.23
C ALA A 253 12.26 -20.73 -15.78
N GLY A 254 13.03 -19.67 -15.46
CA GLY A 254 13.71 -19.54 -14.16
C GLY A 254 14.91 -20.47 -14.01
N ARG A 255 15.70 -20.26 -12.94
CA ARG A 255 16.84 -21.13 -12.57
C ARG A 255 16.51 -22.23 -11.55
N GLY A 256 15.23 -22.43 -11.24
CA GLY A 256 14.75 -23.35 -10.20
C GLY A 256 14.64 -22.71 -8.81
N LEU A 257 13.79 -23.27 -7.95
CA LEU A 257 13.54 -22.80 -6.59
C LEU A 257 14.79 -22.96 -5.71
N GLY A 258 15.19 -21.91 -5.01
CA GLY A 258 16.35 -21.91 -4.10
C GLY A 258 17.72 -21.74 -4.78
N ASN A 259 17.77 -21.77 -6.12
CA ASN A 259 18.98 -21.53 -6.91
C ASN A 259 19.14 -20.05 -7.29
N LEU A 260 18.91 -19.12 -6.34
CA LEU A 260 19.55 -17.82 -6.45
C LEU A 260 21.04 -18.07 -6.26
N SER A 261 21.71 -18.39 -7.37
CA SER A 261 23.17 -18.30 -7.44
C SER A 261 23.47 -16.90 -6.94
N LEU A 262 24.16 -16.79 -5.80
CA LEU A 262 24.95 -15.62 -5.50
C LEU A 262 25.92 -15.52 -6.67
N ILE A 263 25.53 -14.78 -7.70
CA ILE A 263 26.39 -14.52 -8.85
C ILE A 263 27.51 -13.69 -8.25
N HIS A 264 28.69 -14.30 -8.21
CA HIS A 264 29.91 -13.75 -7.62
C HIS A 264 30.08 -12.27 -8.01
N ILE A 265 30.17 -11.42 -6.98
CA ILE A 265 30.88 -10.14 -7.07
C ILE A 265 32.38 -10.47 -7.07
#